data_AF-A0A354FCN4-F1
#
_entry.id   AF-A0A354FCN4-F1
#
_cell.length_a   1.000
_cell.length_b   1.000
_cell.length_c   1.000
_cell.angle_alpha   90.00
_cell.angle_beta   90.00
_cell.angle_gamma   90.00
#
_symmetry.space_group_name_H-M   'P 1'
#
loop_
_entity.id
_entity.type
_entity.pdbx_description
1 polymer ?
#
loop_
_entity_poly.entity_id
_entity_poly.type
_entity_poly.pdbx_seq_one_letter_code
_entity_poly.pdbx_strand_id
1 'polypeptide(L)' 'MSIDYHLHPLGHKAGRYTKELLMPFLDEAQVHGLREVGFADHDDFVEGINMESILSLK' A
#
# COMPACT_ATOMS: atom_id res chain seq x y z
N MET A 1 -9.86 15.53 -8.61
CA MET A 1 -9.22 14.73 -7.54
C MET A 1 -8.61 13.52 -8.21
N SER A 2 -7.33 13.27 -7.96
CA SER A 2 -6.60 12.15 -8.55
C SER A 2 -6.65 10.94 -7.61
N ILE A 3 -6.74 9.75 -8.17
CA ILE A 3 -6.88 8.48 -7.47
C ILE A 3 -5.94 7.48 -8.15
N ASP A 4 -5.21 6.68 -7.37
CA ASP A 4 -4.35 5.62 -7.89
C ASP A 4 -4.54 4.32 -7.12
N TYR A 5 -5.19 3.34 -7.74
CA TYR A 5 -5.44 2.04 -7.12
C TYR A 5 -4.43 0.96 -7.53
N HIS A 6 -3.29 1.33 -8.10
CA HIS A 6 -2.35 0.37 -8.69
C HIS A 6 -0.93 0.48 -8.11
N LEU A 7 -0.82 0.43 -6.78
CA LEU A 7 0.46 0.42 -6.08
C LEU A 7 0.88 -1.02 -5.72
N HIS A 8 2.18 -1.34 -5.79
CA HIS A 8 2.73 -2.69 -5.53
C HIS A 8 3.69 -2.76 -4.34
N PRO A 9 3.27 -2.49 -3.08
CA PRO A 9 4.21 -2.43 -1.95
C PRO A 9 5.06 -3.70 -1.74
N LEU A 10 4.50 -4.91 -1.95
CA LEU A 10 5.25 -6.17 -1.78
C LEU A 10 6.18 -6.44 -2.95
N GLY A 11 5.83 -5.97 -4.16
CA GLY A 11 6.73 -5.97 -5.31
C GLY A 11 8.04 -5.24 -5.06
N HIS A 12 8.06 -4.25 -4.15
CA HIS A 12 9.28 -3.52 -3.77
C HIS A 12 10.13 -4.22 -2.70
N LYS A 13 9.51 -4.94 -1.77
CA LYS A 13 10.19 -5.64 -0.65
C LYS A 13 9.40 -6.91 -0.33
N ALA A 14 9.95 -8.07 -0.72
CA ALA A 14 9.42 -9.37 -0.32
C ALA A 14 9.16 -9.40 1.21
N GLY A 15 7.99 -9.88 1.64
CA GLY A 15 7.60 -9.86 3.05
C GLY A 15 6.08 -9.84 3.24
N ARG A 16 5.62 -9.01 4.18
CA ARG A 16 4.20 -8.81 4.49
C ARG A 16 3.88 -7.32 4.59
N TYR A 17 2.63 -6.95 4.36
CA TYR A 17 2.13 -5.64 4.72
C TYR A 17 2.35 -5.38 6.20
N THR A 18 3.03 -4.29 6.50
CA THR A 18 3.13 -3.69 7.83
C THR A 18 2.89 -2.20 7.69
N LYS A 19 2.57 -1.51 8.78
CA LYS A 19 2.41 -0.07 8.76
C LYS A 19 3.67 0.63 8.24
N GLU A 20 4.85 0.16 8.65
CA GLU A 20 6.15 0.72 8.25
C GLU A 20 6.41 0.56 6.75
N LEU A 21 5.91 -0.51 6.14
CA LEU A 21 5.98 -0.71 4.70
C LEU A 21 5.00 0.20 3.95
N LEU A 22 3.78 0.37 4.46
CA LEU A 22 2.68 1.02 3.73
C LEU A 22 2.66 2.55 3.89
N MET A 23 3.05 3.10 5.05
CA MET A 23 3.00 4.55 5.32
C MET A 23 3.76 5.40 4.28
N PRO A 24 4.97 5.03 3.82
CA PRO A 24 5.67 5.84 2.82
C PRO A 24 4.90 6.04 1.52
N PHE A 25 4.09 5.05 1.10
CA PHE A 25 3.25 5.20 -0.10
C PHE A 25 2.12 6.20 0.13
N LEU A 26 1.54 6.23 1.33
CA LEU A 26 0.49 7.19 1.70
C LEU A 26 1.06 8.61 1.81
N ASP A 27 2.25 8.75 2.41
CA ASP A 27 2.92 10.05 2.57
C ASP A 27 3.21 10.68 1.19
N GLU A 28 3.76 9.91 0.26
CA GLU A 28 4.00 10.36 -1.13
C GLU A 28 2.69 10.67 -1.86
N ALA A 29 1.68 9.81 -1.73
CA ALA A 29 0.37 10.06 -2.32
C ALA A 29 -0.24 11.39 -1.86
N GLN A 30 -0.08 11.73 -0.57
CA GLN A 30 -0.52 12.99 -0.01
C GLN A 30 0.26 14.18 -0.57
N VAL A 31 1.59 14.08 -0.66
CA VAL A 31 2.45 15.12 -1.28
C VAL A 31 2.02 15.39 -2.74
N HIS A 32 1.62 14.35 -3.47
CA HIS A 32 1.16 14.43 -4.85
C HIS A 32 -0.32 14.79 -5.01
N GLY A 33 -1.06 15.03 -3.92
CA GLY A 33 -2.47 15.42 -3.97
C GLY A 33 -3.43 14.30 -4.42
N LEU A 34 -3.01 13.04 -4.28
CA LEU A 34 -3.89 11.89 -4.44
C LEU A 34 -4.88 11.86 -3.27
N ARG A 35 -6.15 11.65 -3.59
CA ARG A 35 -7.21 11.56 -2.59
C ARG A 35 -7.33 10.15 -2.02
N GLU A 36 -7.15 9.16 -2.88
CA GLU A 36 -7.33 7.75 -2.56
C GLU A 36 -6.24 6.94 -3.25
N VAL A 37 -5.79 5.89 -2.55
CA VAL A 37 -4.87 4.92 -3.10
C VAL A 37 -5.29 3.49 -2.81
N GLY A 38 -4.82 2.56 -3.63
CA GLY A 38 -5.08 1.13 -3.50
C GLY A 38 -3.82 0.32 -3.73
N PHE A 39 -3.65 -0.72 -2.93
CA PHE A 39 -2.56 -1.68 -3.08
C PHE A 39 -3.05 -2.88 -3.89
N ALA A 40 -2.33 -3.20 -4.95
CA ALA A 40 -2.71 -4.17 -5.98
C ALA A 40 -1.51 -5.05 -6.38
N ASP A 41 -0.86 -5.66 -5.39
CA ASP A 41 0.25 -6.58 -5.61
C ASP A 41 -0.14 -7.82 -6.45
N HIS A 42 0.87 -8.47 -7.04
CA HIS A 42 0.69 -9.72 -7.79
C HIS A 42 0.24 -10.88 -6.89
N ASP A 43 -0.48 -11.85 -7.48
CA ASP A 43 -0.99 -13.05 -6.80
C ASP A 43 0.10 -13.84 -6.05
N ASP A 44 1.34 -13.84 -6.55
CA ASP A 44 2.50 -14.47 -5.90
C ASP A 44 2.78 -13.93 -4.49
N PHE A 45 2.27 -12.73 -4.17
CA PHE A 45 2.44 -12.04 -2.88
C PHE A 45 1.20 -12.12 -1.99
N VAL A 46 0.18 -12.91 -2.34
CA VAL A 46 -1.08 -13.00 -1.56
C VAL A 46 -0.84 -13.32 -0.08
N GLU A 47 0.13 -14.18 0.24
CA GLU A 47 0.51 -14.55 1.61
C GLU A 47 1.11 -13.37 2.41
N GLY A 48 1.60 -12.34 1.72
CA GLY A 48 2.09 -11.12 2.32
C GLY A 48 1.00 -10.11 2.66
N ILE A 49 -0.23 -10.28 2.15
CA ILE A 49 -1.32 -9.34 2.42
C ILE A 49 -1.78 -9.50 3.88
N ASN A 50 -1.66 -8.42 4.65
CA ASN A 50 -2.07 -8.38 6.05
C ASN A 50 -3.16 -7.32 6.25
N MET A 51 -4.40 -7.78 6.39
CA MET A 51 -5.57 -6.90 6.54
C MET A 51 -5.56 -6.08 7.83
N GLU A 52 -5.01 -6.62 8.92
CA GLU A 52 -4.89 -5.91 10.19
C GLU A 52 -4.01 -4.66 10.03
N SER A 53 -2.90 -4.79 9.31
CA SER A 53 -1.99 -3.68 9.00
C SER A 53 -2.69 -2.61 8.19
N ILE A 54 -3.50 -2.99 7.19
CA ILE A 54 -4.30 -2.04 6.40
C ILE A 54 -5.31 -1.30 7.30
N LEU A 55 -6.05 -2.02 8.15
CA LEU A 55 -7.03 -1.42 9.06
C LEU A 55 -6.40 -0.53 10.15
N SER A 56 -5.09 -0.70 10.41
CA SER A 56 -4.32 0.13 11.34
C SER A 56 -3.82 1.45 10.75
N LEU A 57 -3.94 1.62 9.42
CA LEU A 57 -3.65 2.88 8.71
C LEU A 57 -4.80 3.86 8.99
N LYS A 58 -4.71 4.54 10.12
CA LYS A 58 -5.61 5.62 10.52
C LYS A 58 -4.98 6.97 10.23
#